data_AF-A0A2Z4IM91-F1
#
_entry.id   AF-A0A2Z4IM91-F1
#
_cell.length_a   1.000
_cell.length_b   1.000
_cell.length_c   1.000
_cell.angle_alpha   90.00
_cell.angle_beta   90.00
_cell.angle_gamma   90.00
#
_symmetry.space_group_name_H-M   'P 1'
#
loop_
_entity.id
_entity.type
_entity.pdbx_description
1 polymer ?
#
loop_
_entity_poly.entity_id
_entity_poly.type
_entity_poly.pdbx_seq_one_letter_code
_entity_poly.pdbx_strand_id
1 'polypeptide(L)'
;MSDKKNTPTPEEQITALQDQLKAETAKAEALANENNSLKESLQKAQEDLKTPDPALADKDKEIERLKAELEDSSEIVADLKSQLKLAGKKGKGTIVEIGKKKYLVKGGFVNKEGRFTPEDIAADPKLAKSLVDRGSGLLKEIK
;
A
#
# COMPACT_ATOMS: atom_id res chain seq x y z
N MET A 1 -78.03 39.32 28.81
CA MET A 1 -77.18 40.13 27.92
C MET A 1 -76.75 39.21 26.80
N SER A 2 -77.29 39.42 25.60
CA SER A 2 -77.10 38.51 24.48
C SER A 2 -76.01 39.08 23.58
N ASP A 3 -74.86 38.40 23.55
CA ASP A 3 -73.78 38.68 22.62
C ASP A 3 -74.29 38.52 21.18
N LYS A 4 -74.57 39.65 20.53
CA LYS A 4 -74.84 39.67 19.10
C LYS A 4 -73.54 39.26 18.39
N LYS A 5 -73.52 38.05 17.84
CA LYS A 5 -72.51 37.66 16.84
C LYS A 5 -72.58 38.69 15.71
N ASN A 6 -71.57 39.54 15.61
CA ASN A 6 -71.41 40.49 14.53
C ASN A 6 -71.01 39.70 13.28
N THR A 7 -71.99 39.36 12.44
CA THR A 7 -71.74 38.72 11.13
C THR A 7 -71.21 39.77 10.16
N PRO A 8 -70.04 39.54 9.54
CA PRO A 8 -69.42 40.53 8.66
C PRO A 8 -70.29 40.82 7.44
N THR A 9 -70.32 42.08 7.03
CA THR A 9 -71.10 42.53 5.88
C THR A 9 -70.53 41.94 4.57
N PRO A 10 -71.32 41.92 3.47
CA PRO A 10 -70.81 41.50 2.18
C PRO A 10 -69.57 42.28 1.72
N GLU A 11 -69.48 43.57 2.06
CA GLU A 11 -68.32 44.43 1.75
C GLU A 11 -67.08 43.99 2.55
N GLU A 12 -67.23 43.72 3.85
CA GLU A 12 -66.14 43.21 4.71
C GLU A 12 -65.64 41.82 4.22
N GLN A 13 -66.55 40.98 3.73
CA GLN A 13 -66.19 39.68 3.13
C GLN A 13 -65.42 39.85 1.81
N ILE A 14 -65.81 40.79 0.96
CA ILE A 14 -65.11 41.10 -0.30
C ILE A 14 -63.69 41.61 -0.01
N THR A 15 -63.53 42.52 0.96
CA THR A 15 -62.21 43.02 1.35
C THR A 15 -61.32 41.91 1.89
N ALA A 16 -61.85 41.04 2.76
CA ALA A 16 -61.11 39.90 3.30
C ALA A 16 -60.65 38.93 2.20
N LEU A 17 -61.50 38.66 1.21
CA LEU A 17 -61.15 37.82 0.05
C LEU A 17 -60.09 38.46 -0.84
N GLN A 18 -60.13 39.78 -1.04
CA GLN A 18 -59.12 40.52 -1.80
C GLN A 18 -57.76 40.49 -1.10
N ASP A 19 -57.73 40.63 0.22
CA ASP A 19 -56.51 40.56 1.01
C ASP A 19 -55.92 39.15 1.02
N GLN A 20 -56.77 38.11 1.13
CA GLN A 20 -56.35 36.72 0.97
C GLN A 20 -55.77 36.45 -0.43
N LEU A 21 -56.40 36.97 -1.48
CA LEU A 21 -55.91 36.80 -2.85
C LEU A 21 -54.52 37.45 -3.02
N LYS A 22 -54.32 38.67 -2.49
CA LYS A 22 -53.01 39.33 -2.51
C LYS A 22 -51.96 38.53 -1.74
N ALA A 23 -52.29 38.03 -0.55
CA ALA A 23 -51.39 37.24 0.26
C ALA A 23 -50.96 35.94 -0.44
N GLU A 24 -51.92 35.22 -1.05
CA GLU A 24 -51.60 33.97 -1.75
C GLU A 24 -50.83 34.22 -3.05
N THR A 25 -51.07 35.33 -3.73
CA THR A 25 -50.29 35.75 -4.91
C THR A 25 -48.84 36.05 -4.54
N ALA A 26 -48.62 36.84 -3.48
CA ALA A 26 -47.28 37.14 -2.97
C ALA A 26 -46.53 35.87 -2.53
N LYS A 27 -47.24 34.92 -1.91
CA LYS A 27 -46.68 33.63 -1.52
C LYS A 27 -46.33 32.76 -2.73
N ALA A 28 -47.16 32.73 -3.77
CA ALA A 28 -46.86 32.02 -5.00
C ALA A 28 -45.61 32.58 -5.70
N GLU A 29 -45.47 33.91 -5.75
CA GLU A 29 -44.27 34.57 -6.28
C GLU A 29 -43.01 34.24 -5.46
N ALA A 30 -43.10 34.26 -4.13
CA ALA A 30 -42.00 33.88 -3.25
C ALA A 30 -41.55 32.43 -3.50
N LEU A 31 -42.51 31.49 -3.60
CA LEU A 31 -42.23 30.08 -3.91
C LEU A 31 -41.66 29.89 -5.32
N ALA A 32 -42.07 30.69 -6.30
CA ALA A 32 -41.51 30.64 -7.65
C ALA A 32 -40.04 31.08 -7.66
N ASN A 33 -39.72 32.15 -6.93
CA ASN A 33 -38.34 32.65 -6.78
C ASN A 33 -37.46 31.64 -6.05
N GLU A 34 -37.96 31.05 -4.96
CA GLU A 34 -37.24 30.01 -4.22
C GLU A 34 -36.96 28.79 -5.10
N ASN A 35 -37.95 28.32 -5.87
CA ASN A 35 -37.76 27.21 -6.81
C ASN A 35 -36.71 27.50 -7.89
N ASN A 36 -36.67 28.72 -8.42
CA ASN A 36 -35.64 29.09 -9.38
C ASN A 36 -34.25 29.08 -8.75
N SER A 37 -34.10 29.62 -7.54
CA SER A 37 -32.83 29.60 -6.80
C SER A 37 -32.37 28.17 -6.49
N LEU A 38 -33.30 27.29 -6.10
CA LEU A 38 -33.00 25.88 -5.87
C LEU A 38 -32.57 25.15 -7.16
N LYS A 39 -33.21 25.45 -8.30
CA LYS A 39 -32.81 24.88 -9.60
C LYS A 39 -31.40 25.31 -10.00
N GLU A 40 -31.07 26.59 -9.85
CA GLU A 40 -29.72 27.10 -10.14
C GLU A 40 -28.67 26.44 -9.23
N SER A 41 -28.99 26.31 -7.93
CA SER A 41 -28.10 25.66 -6.96
C SER A 41 -27.90 24.18 -7.29
N LEU A 42 -28.97 23.48 -7.68
CA LEU A 42 -28.92 22.08 -8.10
C LEU A 42 -28.06 21.91 -9.37
N GLN A 43 -28.24 22.80 -10.35
CA GLN A 43 -27.47 22.77 -11.58
C GLN A 43 -25.98 22.97 -11.31
N LYS A 44 -25.62 23.94 -10.46
CA LYS A 44 -24.23 24.17 -10.07
C LYS A 44 -23.63 22.95 -9.35
N ALA A 45 -24.34 22.37 -8.40
CA ALA A 45 -23.89 21.17 -7.70
C ALA A 45 -23.70 19.96 -8.65
N GLN A 46 -24.54 19.84 -9.68
CA GLN A 46 -24.39 18.81 -10.70
C GLN A 46 -23.18 19.05 -11.61
N GLU A 47 -22.85 20.31 -11.92
CA GLU A 47 -21.65 20.66 -12.69
C GLU A 47 -20.39 20.35 -11.87
N ASP A 48 -20.35 20.74 -10.61
CA ASP A 48 -19.24 20.45 -9.68
C ASP A 48 -18.99 18.94 -9.53
N LEU A 49 -20.05 18.13 -9.50
CA LEU A 49 -19.97 16.66 -9.45
C LEU A 49 -19.51 16.02 -10.77
N LYS A 50 -19.76 16.67 -11.92
CA LYS A 50 -19.35 16.15 -13.24
C LYS A 50 -17.90 16.47 -13.56
N THR A 51 -17.34 17.54 -12.99
CA THR A 51 -15.91 17.80 -13.07
C THR A 51 -15.16 16.75 -12.26
N PRO A 52 -14.39 15.85 -12.89
CA PRO A 52 -13.55 14.91 -12.16
C PRO A 52 -12.60 15.75 -11.30
N ASP A 53 -12.52 15.44 -10.01
CA ASP A 53 -11.57 16.11 -9.13
C ASP A 53 -10.15 15.92 -9.72
N PRO A 54 -9.49 16.98 -10.20
CA PRO A 54 -8.17 16.86 -10.81
C PRO A 54 -7.17 16.24 -9.83
N ALA A 55 -7.38 16.40 -8.52
CA ALA A 55 -6.55 15.77 -7.51
C ALA A 55 -6.71 14.23 -7.47
N LEU A 56 -7.86 13.68 -7.87
CA LEU A 56 -8.02 12.22 -8.01
C LEU A 56 -7.23 11.70 -9.21
N ALA A 57 -7.33 12.38 -10.36
CA ALA A 57 -6.59 11.98 -11.56
C ALA A 57 -5.06 12.05 -11.37
N ASP A 58 -4.57 13.04 -10.63
CA ASP A 58 -3.15 13.16 -10.31
C ASP A 58 -2.70 12.09 -9.29
N LYS A 59 -3.55 11.75 -8.32
CA LYS A 59 -3.29 10.64 -7.39
C LYS A 59 -3.22 9.29 -8.10
N ASP A 60 -4.09 9.03 -9.08
CA ASP A 60 -4.06 7.79 -9.85
C ASP A 60 -2.75 7.64 -10.64
N LYS A 61 -2.28 8.72 -11.27
CA LYS A 61 -0.97 8.72 -11.95
C LYS A 61 0.18 8.47 -10.99
N GLU A 62 0.14 9.07 -9.81
CA GLU A 62 1.17 8.88 -8.78
C GLU A 62 1.17 7.44 -8.25
N ILE A 63 -0.01 6.83 -8.08
CA ILE A 63 -0.12 5.42 -7.69
C ILE A 63 0.54 4.51 -8.74
N GLU A 64 0.26 4.73 -10.02
CA GLU A 64 0.86 3.92 -11.09
C GLU A 64 2.39 4.11 -11.17
N ARG A 65 2.87 5.35 -10.97
CA ARG A 65 4.31 5.63 -10.88
C ARG A 65 4.97 4.87 -9.72
N LEU A 66 4.37 4.94 -8.53
CA LEU A 66 4.89 4.28 -7.32
C LEU A 66 4.86 2.75 -7.43
N LYS A 67 3.85 2.18 -8.12
CA LYS A 67 3.81 0.73 -8.39
C LYS A 67 4.97 0.29 -9.27
N ALA A 68 5.25 1.02 -10.35
CA ALA A 68 6.37 0.71 -11.23
C ALA A 68 7.72 0.78 -10.49
N GLU A 69 7.93 1.83 -9.69
CA GLU A 69 9.16 1.97 -8.88
C GLU A 69 9.31 0.85 -7.84
N LEU A 70 8.21 0.39 -7.26
CA LEU A 70 8.20 -0.74 -6.32
C LEU A 70 8.56 -2.06 -7.01
N GLU A 71 8.07 -2.28 -8.23
CA GLU A 71 8.39 -3.47 -9.02
C GLU A 71 9.88 -3.51 -9.36
N ASP A 72 10.43 -2.42 -9.93
CA ASP A 72 11.87 -2.28 -10.24
C ASP A 72 12.73 -2.51 -8.99
N SER A 73 12.36 -1.89 -7.87
CA SER A 73 13.08 -2.05 -6.59
C SER A 73 13.04 -3.50 -6.10
N SER A 74 11.93 -4.20 -6.29
CA SER A 74 11.77 -5.59 -5.88
C SER A 74 12.68 -6.54 -6.66
N GLU A 75 12.86 -6.29 -7.96
CA GLU A 75 13.77 -7.04 -8.82
C GLU A 75 15.23 -6.82 -8.39
N ILE A 76 15.63 -5.58 -8.13
CA ILE A 76 16.98 -5.25 -7.62
C ILE A 76 17.24 -5.99 -6.30
N VAL A 77 16.28 -5.98 -5.37
CA VAL A 77 16.41 -6.69 -4.09
C VAL A 77 16.52 -8.20 -4.31
N ALA A 78 15.79 -8.77 -5.26
CA ALA A 78 15.86 -10.19 -5.58
C ALA A 78 17.23 -10.57 -6.17
N ASP A 79 17.76 -9.76 -7.08
CA ASP A 79 19.08 -9.95 -7.67
C ASP A 79 20.18 -9.82 -6.60
N LEU A 80 20.16 -8.74 -5.81
CA LEU A 80 21.11 -8.55 -4.71
C LEU A 80 21.06 -9.70 -3.70
N LYS A 81 19.89 -10.21 -3.34
CA LYS A 81 19.77 -11.41 -2.48
C LYS A 81 20.42 -12.63 -3.12
N SER A 82 20.29 -12.80 -4.44
CA SER A 82 20.91 -13.91 -5.18
C SER A 82 22.43 -13.76 -5.22
N GLN A 83 22.93 -12.56 -5.51
CA GLN A 83 24.36 -12.25 -5.42
C GLN A 83 24.91 -12.47 -4.01
N LEU A 84 24.18 -12.09 -2.96
CA LEU A 84 24.59 -12.28 -1.57
C LEU A 84 24.65 -13.77 -1.19
N LYS A 85 23.73 -14.60 -1.70
CA LYS A 85 23.81 -16.07 -1.52
C LYS A 85 25.04 -16.66 -2.22
N LEU A 86 25.37 -16.19 -3.42
CA LEU A 86 26.56 -16.62 -4.17
C LEU A 86 27.84 -16.15 -3.47
N ALA A 87 27.89 -14.91 -2.99
CA ALA A 87 29.01 -14.36 -2.23
C ALA A 87 29.16 -15.04 -0.85
N GLY A 88 28.04 -15.31 -0.17
CA GLY A 88 28.00 -16.02 1.11
C GLY A 88 28.51 -17.46 1.03
N LYS A 89 28.36 -18.12 -0.14
CA LYS A 89 28.99 -19.42 -0.42
C LYS A 89 30.50 -19.33 -0.66
N LYS A 90 31.01 -18.20 -1.15
CA LYS A 90 32.44 -18.00 -1.42
C LYS A 90 33.24 -17.52 -0.18
N GLY A 91 32.58 -16.94 0.82
CA GLY A 91 33.23 -16.34 2.00
C GLY A 91 33.13 -17.12 3.31
N LYS A 92 32.19 -18.06 3.44
CA LYS A 92 32.12 -18.97 4.59
C LYS A 92 32.86 -20.23 4.20
N GLY A 93 34.15 -20.31 4.53
CA GLY A 93 34.91 -21.55 4.29
C GLY A 93 34.14 -22.76 4.79
N THR A 94 34.28 -23.88 4.10
CA THR A 94 33.50 -25.10 4.37
C THR A 94 33.74 -25.56 5.81
N ILE A 95 32.68 -25.81 6.58
CA ILE A 95 32.79 -26.29 7.96
C ILE A 95 32.52 -27.79 7.98
N VAL A 96 33.37 -28.54 8.68
CA VAL A 96 33.20 -29.97 8.92
C VAL A 96 33.18 -30.26 10.42
N GLU A 97 32.32 -31.20 10.83
CA GLU A 97 32.27 -31.71 12.19
C GLU A 97 33.07 -33.01 12.29
N ILE A 98 34.04 -33.06 13.20
CA ILE A 98 34.85 -34.24 13.48
C ILE A 98 34.70 -34.56 14.96
N GLY A 99 33.87 -35.57 15.26
CA GLY A 99 33.47 -35.86 16.64
C GLY A 99 32.59 -34.74 17.20
N LYS A 100 33.03 -34.10 18.30
CA LYS A 100 32.30 -32.99 18.96
C LYS A 100 32.82 -31.60 18.58
N LYS A 101 33.80 -31.53 17.67
CA LYS A 101 34.51 -30.30 17.32
C LYS A 101 34.17 -29.87 15.89
N LYS A 102 34.12 -28.55 15.68
CA LYS A 102 33.90 -27.92 14.37
C LYS A 102 35.22 -27.40 13.82
N TYR A 103 35.44 -27.62 12.53
CA TYR A 103 36.64 -27.18 11.84
C TYR A 103 36.29 -26.39 10.58
N LEU A 104 36.93 -25.25 10.38
CA LEU A 104 36.92 -24.51 9.13
C LEU A 104 37.97 -25.10 8.19
N VAL A 105 37.54 -25.53 7.01
CA VAL A 105 38.42 -25.94 5.90
C VAL A 105 38.98 -24.69 5.24
N LYS A 106 40.28 -24.47 5.39
CA LYS A 106 40.97 -23.29 4.86
C LYS A 106 41.24 -23.35 3.36
N GLY A 107 41.22 -24.53 2.77
CA GLY A 107 41.55 -24.73 1.37
C GLY A 107 41.57 -26.20 0.97
N GLY A 108 41.71 -26.43 -0.33
CA GLY A 108 41.92 -27.76 -0.91
C GLY A 108 43.39 -28.14 -0.98
N PHE A 109 43.67 -29.37 -1.40
CA PHE A 109 45.03 -29.84 -1.68
C PHE A 109 45.04 -30.76 -2.90
N VAL A 110 46.23 -31.05 -3.42
CA VAL A 110 46.42 -32.00 -4.53
C VAL A 110 47.36 -33.09 -4.05
N ASN A 111 47.00 -34.34 -4.28
CA ASN A 111 47.85 -35.50 -4.01
C ASN A 111 47.95 -36.40 -5.27
N LYS A 112 48.50 -37.61 -5.13
CA LYS A 112 48.63 -38.59 -6.22
C LYS A 112 47.29 -39.12 -6.74
N GLU A 113 46.23 -39.03 -5.95
CA GLU A 113 44.86 -39.51 -6.27
C GLU A 113 44.04 -38.44 -6.98
N GLY A 114 44.41 -37.16 -6.81
CA GLY A 114 43.78 -36.04 -7.51
C GLY A 114 43.76 -34.75 -6.70
N ARG A 115 42.92 -33.81 -7.17
CA ARG A 115 42.65 -32.54 -6.50
C ARG A 115 41.43 -32.69 -5.59
N PHE A 116 41.58 -32.30 -4.33
CA PHE A 116 40.53 -32.24 -3.34
C PHE A 116 40.16 -30.79 -3.06
N THR A 117 38.89 -30.45 -3.24
CA THR A 117 38.32 -29.15 -2.89
C THR A 117 37.94 -29.10 -1.39
N PRO A 118 37.72 -27.91 -0.81
CA PRO A 118 37.17 -27.80 0.54
C PRO A 118 35.88 -28.59 0.76
N GLU A 119 35.04 -28.68 -0.28
CA GLU A 119 33.80 -29.44 -0.31
C GLU A 119 34.07 -30.96 -0.26
N ASP A 120 35.03 -31.46 -1.03
CA ASP A 120 35.40 -32.89 -1.03
C ASP A 120 35.94 -33.31 0.34
N ILE A 121 36.74 -32.43 0.98
CA ILE A 121 37.27 -32.67 2.33
C ILE A 121 36.15 -32.73 3.36
N ALA A 122 35.17 -31.83 3.27
CA ALA A 122 34.04 -31.83 4.21
C ALA A 122 33.07 -33.00 3.99
N ALA A 123 32.99 -33.51 2.75
CA ALA A 123 32.14 -34.64 2.39
C ALA A 123 32.71 -36.01 2.84
N ASP A 124 34.03 -36.10 3.11
CA ASP A 124 34.67 -37.34 3.60
C ASP A 124 35.16 -37.18 5.07
N PRO A 125 34.40 -37.67 6.05
CA PRO A 125 34.77 -37.60 7.46
C PRO A 125 36.08 -38.33 7.81
N LYS A 126 36.45 -39.38 7.06
CA LYS A 126 37.69 -40.12 7.30
C LYS A 126 38.88 -39.31 6.82
N LEU A 127 38.77 -38.70 5.63
CA LEU A 127 39.77 -37.79 5.10
C LEU A 127 39.95 -36.59 6.03
N ALA A 128 38.86 -35.93 6.41
CA ALA A 128 38.90 -34.78 7.32
C ALA A 128 39.57 -35.11 8.66
N LYS A 129 39.20 -36.25 9.27
CA LYS A 129 39.85 -36.73 10.50
C LYS A 129 41.35 -36.96 10.29
N SER A 130 41.74 -37.62 9.20
CA SER A 130 43.16 -37.86 8.89
C SER A 130 43.96 -36.57 8.72
N LEU A 131 43.35 -35.51 8.19
CA LEU A 131 43.99 -34.21 8.00
C LEU A 131 44.19 -33.46 9.33
N VAL A 132 43.30 -33.65 10.30
CA VAL A 132 43.49 -33.18 11.68
C VAL A 132 44.59 -33.99 12.36
N ASP A 133 44.51 -35.32 12.31
CA ASP A 133 45.45 -36.22 12.98
C ASP A 133 46.89 -36.03 12.48
N ARG A 134 47.06 -35.71 11.18
CA ARG A 134 48.35 -35.41 10.56
C ARG A 134 48.84 -33.97 10.77
N GLY A 135 48.02 -33.09 11.36
CA GLY A 135 48.40 -31.69 11.57
C GLY A 135 48.60 -30.90 10.28
N SER A 136 47.85 -31.22 9.21
CA SER A 136 48.02 -30.63 7.87
C SER A 136 47.90 -29.10 7.78
N GLY A 137 47.35 -28.45 8.80
CA GLY A 137 47.09 -27.00 8.83
C GLY A 137 45.89 -26.54 7.99
N LEU A 138 45.31 -27.43 7.19
CA LEU A 138 44.15 -27.18 6.31
C LEU A 138 42.83 -27.09 7.07
N LEU A 139 42.75 -27.69 8.26
CA LEU A 139 41.58 -27.61 9.14
C LEU A 139 41.93 -26.78 10.37
N LYS A 140 41.14 -25.75 10.65
CA LYS A 140 41.27 -24.95 11.88
C LYS A 140 40.05 -25.12 12.75
N GLU A 141 40.26 -25.57 13.97
CA GLU A 141 39.20 -25.69 14.97
C GLU A 141 38.57 -24.31 15.20
N ILE A 142 37.24 -24.27 15.17
CA ILE A 142 36.43 -23.09 15.44
C ILE A 142 35.55 -23.37 16.66
N LYS A 143 35.30 -22.33 17.46
CA LYS A 143 34.45 -22.39 18.64
C LYS A 143 32.98 -22.47 18.26
#